data_AF-A0A7C7PMN6-F1
#
_entry.id   AF-A0A7C7PMN6-F1
#
_cell.length_a   1.000
_cell.length_b   1.000
_cell.length_c   1.000
_cell.angle_alpha   90.00
_cell.angle_beta   90.00
_cell.angle_gamma   90.00
#
_symmetry.space_group_name_H-M   'P 1'
#
loop_
_entity.id
_entity.type
_entity.pdbx_description
1 polymer ?
#
loop_
_entity_poly.entity_id
_entity_poly.type
_entity_poly.pdbx_seq_one_letter_code
_entity_poly.pdbx_strand_id
1 'polypeptide(L)'
;MAVASGLAILVALTRGDRIVLGLAGARVVSDDEAPQLHNVVEEMALAAGLPKPRVAVIDTPALNAFATGLKPENAAIAVTRGLLDTLDRSELQGVVAHEMSHIGNNDILYATAVGVLVGLIALVSDAALRSLRFAGRGAGRGRGGRKG
;
A
#
# COMPACT_ATOMS: atom_id res chain seq x y z
N MET A 1 -10.24 -19.42 5.31
CA MET A 1 -9.69 -18.20 5.95
C MET A 1 -8.17 -18.13 5.80
N ALA A 2 -7.37 -19.01 6.41
CA ALA A 2 -5.90 -18.93 6.32
C ALA A 2 -5.32 -18.97 4.88
N VAL A 3 -5.83 -19.86 4.02
CA VAL A 3 -5.42 -19.95 2.60
C VAL A 3 -5.77 -18.68 1.82
N ALA A 4 -6.96 -18.10 2.09
CA ALA A 4 -7.39 -16.85 1.46
C ALA A 4 -6.54 -15.65 1.92
N SER A 5 -6.16 -15.61 3.21
CA SER A 5 -5.27 -14.58 3.75
C SER A 5 -3.84 -14.71 3.19
N GLY A 6 -3.33 -15.92 3.00
CA GLY A 6 -2.03 -16.15 2.35
C GLY A 6 -1.99 -15.71 0.89
N LEU A 7 -3.06 -16.00 0.13
CA LEU A 7 -3.20 -15.53 -1.25
C LEU A 7 -3.30 -14.00 -1.34
N ALA A 8 -4.04 -13.37 -0.43
CA ALA A 8 -4.17 -11.91 -0.37
C ALA A 8 -2.81 -11.23 -0.10
N ILE A 9 -1.98 -11.80 0.78
CA ILE A 9 -0.61 -11.31 1.03
C ILE A 9 0.24 -11.39 -0.24
N LEU A 10 0.22 -12.53 -0.94
CA LEU A 10 0.99 -12.70 -2.17
C LEU A 10 0.57 -11.71 -3.28
N VAL A 11 -0.73 -11.47 -3.41
CA VAL A 11 -1.28 -10.49 -4.36
C VAL A 11 -0.85 -9.07 -3.97
N ALA A 12 -0.92 -8.71 -2.69
CA ALA A 12 -0.47 -7.41 -2.20
C ALA A 12 1.04 -7.18 -2.45
N LEU A 13 1.87 -8.20 -2.29
CA LEU A 13 3.31 -8.11 -2.53
C LEU A 13 3.71 -8.02 -4.01
N THR A 14 2.84 -8.44 -4.93
CA THR A 14 3.17 -8.48 -6.37
C THR A 14 2.45 -7.42 -7.19
N ARG A 15 1.29 -6.95 -6.71
CA ARG A 15 0.42 -5.99 -7.42
C ARG A 15 -0.10 -4.88 -6.52
N GLY A 16 0.50 -4.68 -5.35
CA GLY A 16 0.04 -3.72 -4.34
C GLY A 16 -0.07 -2.30 -4.87
N ASP A 17 0.89 -1.85 -5.67
CA ASP A 17 0.91 -0.54 -6.33
C ASP A 17 -0.35 -0.31 -7.20
N ARG A 18 -0.68 -1.27 -8.07
CA ARG A 18 -1.86 -1.18 -8.95
C ARG A 18 -3.15 -1.21 -8.16
N ILE A 19 -3.18 -1.98 -7.07
CA ILE A 19 -4.33 -2.05 -6.18
C ILE A 19 -4.52 -0.70 -5.47
N VAL A 20 -3.46 -0.13 -4.90
CA VAL A 20 -3.51 1.17 -4.21
C VAL A 20 -3.97 2.26 -5.17
N LEU A 21 -3.39 2.33 -6.38
CA LEU A 21 -3.81 3.29 -7.41
C LEU A 21 -5.28 3.10 -7.79
N GLY A 22 -5.72 1.86 -8.02
CA GLY A 22 -7.11 1.56 -8.37
C GLY A 22 -8.09 1.92 -7.25
N LEU A 23 -7.75 1.64 -5.99
CA LEU A 23 -8.57 2.00 -4.83
C LEU A 23 -8.64 3.50 -4.61
N ALA A 24 -7.57 4.24 -4.90
CA ALA A 24 -7.52 5.68 -4.82
C ALA A 24 -8.23 6.38 -6.00
N GLY A 25 -8.66 5.64 -7.02
CA GLY A 25 -9.19 6.22 -8.25
C GLY A 25 -8.13 6.98 -9.07
N ALA A 26 -6.85 6.64 -8.89
CA ALA A 26 -5.76 7.28 -9.59
C ALA A 26 -5.64 6.77 -11.03
N ARG A 27 -5.55 7.70 -11.98
CA ARG A 27 -5.35 7.40 -13.39
C ARG A 27 -3.93 7.73 -13.78
N VAL A 28 -3.19 6.74 -14.30
CA VAL A 28 -1.88 7.00 -14.91
C VAL A 28 -2.10 7.88 -16.13
N VAL A 29 -1.37 8.99 -16.18
CA VAL A 29 -1.47 10.01 -17.23
C VAL A 29 -0.24 9.98 -18.11
N SER A 30 -0.38 10.42 -19.36
CA SER A 30 0.74 10.62 -20.28
C SER A 30 1.37 12.01 -20.11
N ASP A 31 2.59 12.19 -20.65
CA ASP A 31 3.32 13.46 -20.53
C ASP A 31 2.55 14.66 -21.13
N ASP A 32 1.66 14.45 -22.10
CA ASP A 32 0.80 15.48 -22.69
C ASP A 32 -0.41 15.87 -21.81
N GLU A 33 -0.90 14.96 -20.97
CA GLU A 33 -2.06 15.22 -20.11
C GLU A 33 -1.70 16.04 -18.87
N ALA A 34 -0.49 15.88 -18.34
CA ALA A 34 -0.02 16.60 -17.16
C ALA A 34 1.47 17.00 -17.27
N PRO A 35 1.86 17.83 -18.26
CA PRO A 35 3.26 18.09 -18.60
C PRO A 35 4.06 18.68 -17.43
N GLN A 36 3.46 19.61 -16.68
CA GLN A 36 4.12 20.21 -15.51
C GLN A 36 4.44 19.16 -14.44
N LEU A 37 3.49 18.28 -14.12
CA LEU A 37 3.71 17.23 -13.13
C LEU A 37 4.77 16.22 -13.61
N HIS A 38 4.71 15.83 -14.88
CA HIS A 38 5.72 14.97 -15.48
C HIS A 38 7.13 15.56 -15.42
N ASN A 39 7.29 16.85 -15.71
CA ASN A 39 8.58 17.54 -15.61
C ASN A 39 9.08 17.57 -14.17
N VAL A 40 8.23 17.93 -13.21
CA VAL A 40 8.60 17.96 -11.79
C VAL A 40 9.03 16.58 -11.29
N VAL A 41 8.27 15.53 -11.60
CA VAL A 41 8.61 14.15 -11.21
C VAL A 41 9.93 13.70 -11.85
N GLU A 42 10.17 14.06 -13.11
CA GLU A 42 11.41 13.74 -13.81
C GLU A 42 12.61 14.48 -13.23
N GLU A 43 12.49 15.77 -12.95
CA GLU A 43 13.53 16.57 -12.30
C GLU A 43 13.91 15.99 -10.93
N MET A 44 12.91 15.62 -10.12
CA MET A 44 13.15 15.02 -8.80
C MET A 44 13.73 13.60 -8.90
N ALA A 45 13.31 12.81 -9.88
CA ALA A 45 13.89 11.49 -10.12
C ALA A 45 15.37 11.59 -10.52
N LEU A 46 15.70 12.53 -11.42
CA LEU A 46 17.07 12.83 -11.82
C LEU A 46 17.91 13.30 -10.64
N ALA A 47 17.39 14.25 -9.84
CA ALA A 47 18.10 14.76 -8.66
C ALA A 47 18.35 13.66 -7.61
N ALA A 48 17.42 12.73 -7.44
CA ALA A 48 17.54 11.60 -6.51
C ALA A 48 18.35 10.42 -7.06
N GLY A 49 18.69 10.41 -8.35
CA GLY A 49 19.35 9.27 -9.01
C GLY A 49 18.45 8.03 -9.10
N LEU A 50 17.13 8.22 -9.20
CA LEU A 50 16.13 7.15 -9.24
C LEU A 50 15.48 7.06 -10.64
N PRO A 51 14.95 5.89 -11.02
CA PRO A 51 14.12 5.78 -12.22
C PRO A 51 12.86 6.66 -12.07
N LYS A 52 12.44 7.32 -13.16
CA LYS A 52 11.22 8.14 -13.19
C LYS A 52 10.00 7.27 -12.82
N PRO A 53 9.31 7.53 -11.70
CA PRO A 53 8.08 6.82 -11.34
C PRO A 53 6.97 7.11 -12.35
N ARG A 54 5.99 6.20 -12.44
CA ARG A 54 4.76 6.48 -13.20
C ARG A 54 4.03 7.65 -12.55
N VAL A 55 3.49 8.54 -13.37
CA VAL A 55 2.73 9.69 -12.92
C VAL A 55 1.25 9.38 -13.00
N ALA A 56 0.52 9.61 -11.91
CA ALA A 56 -0.92 9.44 -11.87
C ALA A 56 -1.61 10.68 -11.31
N VAL A 57 -2.82 10.93 -11.79
CA VAL A 57 -3.67 12.03 -11.32
C VAL A 57 -4.96 11.45 -10.74
N ILE A 58 -5.42 12.02 -9.64
CA ILE A 58 -6.71 11.72 -9.01
C ILE A 58 -7.61 12.94 -9.18
N ASP A 59 -8.77 12.75 -9.82
CA ASP A 59 -9.74 13.81 -10.07
C ASP A 59 -10.56 14.13 -8.80
N THR A 60 -9.95 14.87 -7.87
CA THR A 60 -10.56 15.32 -6.61
C THR A 60 -10.00 16.68 -6.19
N PRO A 61 -10.81 17.55 -5.54
CA PRO A 61 -10.34 18.85 -5.03
C PRO A 61 -9.55 18.74 -3.72
N ALA A 62 -9.41 17.53 -3.14
CA ALA A 62 -8.56 17.34 -1.97
C ALA A 62 -7.11 17.75 -2.26
N LEU A 63 -6.38 18.18 -1.22
CA LEU A 63 -4.96 18.50 -1.32
C LEU A 63 -4.15 17.30 -0.84
N ASN A 64 -3.82 16.39 -1.76
CA ASN A 64 -3.07 15.19 -1.42
C ASN A 64 -2.15 14.73 -2.56
N ALA A 65 -1.06 14.07 -2.18
CA ALA A 65 -0.15 13.33 -3.04
C ALA A 65 0.37 12.11 -2.28
N PHE A 66 0.70 11.04 -2.98
CA PHE A 66 1.37 9.90 -2.36
C PHE A 66 2.21 9.11 -3.36
N ALA A 67 3.26 8.47 -2.85
CA ALA A 67 4.01 7.45 -3.56
C ALA A 67 3.52 6.02 -3.26
N THR A 68 3.63 5.14 -4.24
CA THR A 68 3.43 3.69 -4.06
C THR A 68 4.40 2.89 -4.94
N GLY A 69 4.53 1.59 -4.64
CA GLY A 69 5.50 0.69 -5.28
C GLY A 69 6.52 0.16 -4.28
N LEU A 70 6.72 -1.16 -4.31
CA LEU A 70 7.66 -1.84 -3.42
C LEU A 70 9.12 -1.77 -3.90
N LYS A 71 9.34 -1.31 -5.13
CA LYS A 71 10.65 -1.08 -5.71
C LYS A 71 10.63 0.20 -6.53
N PRO A 72 11.74 0.96 -6.58
CA PRO A 72 11.82 2.18 -7.38
C PRO A 72 11.44 1.98 -8.84
N GLU A 73 11.83 0.85 -9.46
CA GLU A 73 11.57 0.59 -10.89
C GLU A 73 10.08 0.45 -11.23
N ASN A 74 9.23 0.14 -10.25
CA ASN A 74 7.79 -0.01 -10.43
C ASN A 74 6.99 1.04 -9.66
N ALA A 75 7.65 2.09 -9.18
CA ALA A 75 7.03 3.11 -8.36
C ALA A 75 6.03 3.95 -9.18
N ALA A 76 5.10 4.57 -8.46
CA ALA A 76 4.19 5.56 -8.99
C ALA A 76 3.99 6.69 -7.98
N ILE A 77 3.88 7.91 -8.48
CA ILE A 77 3.48 9.09 -7.71
C ILE A 77 2.10 9.50 -8.20
N ALA A 78 1.13 9.54 -7.29
CA ALA A 78 -0.21 10.01 -7.55
C ALA A 78 -0.41 11.39 -6.93
N VAL A 79 -0.92 12.33 -7.71
CA VAL A 79 -1.22 13.69 -7.24
C VAL A 79 -2.68 14.01 -7.53
N THR A 80 -3.35 14.65 -6.57
CA THR A 80 -4.74 15.09 -6.74
C THR A 80 -4.82 16.36 -7.60
N ARG A 81 -5.90 16.52 -8.37
CA ARG A 81 -6.14 17.73 -9.16
C ARG A 81 -6.21 18.99 -8.27
N GLY A 82 -6.83 18.90 -7.10
CA GLY A 82 -6.85 19.99 -6.12
C GLY A 82 -5.45 20.46 -5.73
N LEU A 83 -4.50 19.54 -5.51
CA LEU A 83 -3.12 19.91 -5.20
C LEU A 83 -2.40 20.55 -6.40
N LEU A 84 -2.61 20.04 -7.62
CA LEU A 84 -2.05 20.63 -8.85
C LEU A 84 -2.58 22.04 -9.13
N ASP A 85 -3.85 22.31 -8.86
CA ASP A 85 -4.48 23.60 -9.11
C ASP A 85 -4.12 24.64 -8.03
N THR A 86 -3.69 24.18 -6.84
CA THR A 86 -3.41 25.04 -5.68
C THR A 86 -1.94 25.42 -5.56
N LEU A 87 -1.04 24.45 -5.76
CA LEU A 87 0.38 24.67 -5.54
C LEU A 87 1.05 25.27 -6.77
N ASP A 88 1.99 26.18 -6.54
CA ASP A 88 2.90 26.58 -7.58
C ASP A 88 3.91 25.47 -7.91
N ARG A 89 4.70 25.66 -8.97
CA ARG A 89 5.67 24.66 -9.42
C ARG A 89 6.73 24.33 -8.37
N SER A 90 7.18 25.31 -7.59
CA SER A 90 8.24 25.15 -6.59
C SER A 90 7.71 24.40 -5.38
N GLU A 91 6.50 24.71 -4.95
CA GLU A 91 5.80 23.98 -3.89
C GLU A 91 5.50 22.54 -4.30
N LEU A 92 5.04 22.33 -5.54
CA LEU A 92 4.84 21.00 -6.10
C LEU A 92 6.15 20.20 -6.15
N GLN A 93 7.26 20.83 -6.54
CA GLN A 93 8.58 20.19 -6.45
C GLN A 93 8.91 19.76 -5.02
N GLY A 94 8.62 20.58 -4.01
CA GLY A 94 8.82 20.22 -2.61
C GLY A 94 8.03 18.99 -2.18
N VAL A 95 6.74 18.93 -2.55
CA VAL A 95 5.88 17.77 -2.26
C VAL A 95 6.36 16.52 -3.01
N VAL A 96 6.65 16.63 -4.31
CA VAL A 96 7.14 15.51 -5.10
C VAL A 96 8.51 15.03 -4.63
N ALA A 97 9.39 15.93 -4.19
CA ALA A 97 10.67 15.56 -3.59
C ALA A 97 10.49 14.76 -2.29
N HIS A 98 9.54 15.16 -1.45
CA HIS A 98 9.18 14.42 -0.24
C HIS A 98 8.71 13.00 -0.58
N GLU A 99 7.77 12.86 -1.52
CA GLU A 99 7.28 11.56 -1.96
C GLU A 99 8.36 10.71 -2.65
N MET A 100 9.26 11.35 -3.40
CA MET A 100 10.42 10.67 -4.01
C MET A 100 11.37 10.11 -2.95
N SER A 101 11.53 10.80 -1.81
CA SER A 101 12.36 10.31 -0.70
C SER A 101 11.83 8.99 -0.11
N HIS A 102 10.51 8.82 -0.03
CA HIS A 102 9.89 7.57 0.39
C HIS A 102 10.17 6.42 -0.58
N ILE A 103 10.22 6.70 -1.88
CA ILE A 103 10.60 5.72 -2.90
C ILE A 103 12.08 5.35 -2.74
N GLY A 104 12.96 6.35 -2.65
CA GLY A 104 14.40 6.14 -2.51
C GLY A 104 14.79 5.39 -1.24
N ASN A 105 14.10 5.64 -0.13
CA ASN A 105 14.35 4.98 1.15
C ASN A 105 13.67 3.62 1.30
N ASN A 106 12.88 3.19 0.32
CA ASN A 106 12.09 1.95 0.36
C ASN A 106 11.09 1.90 1.53
N ASP A 107 10.53 3.05 1.93
CA ASP A 107 9.63 3.15 3.07
C ASP A 107 8.34 2.33 2.85
N ILE A 108 7.83 2.31 1.61
CA ILE A 108 6.64 1.55 1.22
C ILE A 108 6.88 0.04 1.38
N LEU A 109 8.06 -0.45 0.99
CA LEU A 109 8.45 -1.85 1.17
C LEU A 109 8.53 -2.19 2.66
N TYR A 110 9.20 -1.34 3.44
CA TYR A 110 9.34 -1.52 4.87
C TYR A 110 7.98 -1.57 5.57
N ALA A 111 7.12 -0.57 5.34
CA ALA A 111 5.79 -0.50 5.93
C ALA A 111 4.92 -1.71 5.52
N THR A 112 4.99 -2.13 4.26
CA THR A 112 4.28 -3.33 3.77
C THR A 112 4.78 -4.59 4.47
N ALA A 113 6.09 -4.76 4.61
CA ALA A 113 6.69 -5.93 5.28
C ALA A 113 6.28 -5.99 6.76
N VAL A 114 6.33 -4.86 7.47
CA VAL A 114 5.87 -4.76 8.86
C VAL A 114 4.38 -5.10 8.95
N GLY A 115 3.54 -4.56 8.07
CA GLY A 115 2.11 -4.84 8.02
C GLY A 115 1.80 -6.32 7.80
N VAL A 116 2.51 -6.97 6.88
CA VAL A 116 2.39 -8.42 6.62
C VAL A 116 2.79 -9.24 7.86
N LEU A 117 3.89 -8.87 8.52
CA LEU A 117 4.36 -9.58 9.72
C LEU A 117 3.36 -9.47 10.88
N VAL A 118 2.85 -8.26 11.15
CA VAL A 118 1.83 -8.03 12.17
C VAL A 118 0.54 -8.81 11.84
N GLY A 119 0.12 -8.79 10.58
CA GLY A 119 -1.02 -9.57 10.11
C GLY A 119 -0.84 -11.07 10.32
N LEU A 120 0.36 -11.61 10.06
CA LEU A 120 0.67 -13.01 10.28
C LEU A 120 0.61 -13.39 11.77
N ILE A 121 1.18 -12.56 12.65
CA ILE A 121 1.11 -12.76 14.10
C ILE A 121 -0.34 -12.79 14.57
N ALA A 122 -1.18 -11.88 14.09
CA ALA A 122 -2.60 -11.84 14.43
C ALA A 122 -3.33 -13.11 13.98
N LEU A 123 -3.06 -13.61 12.77
CA LEU A 123 -3.67 -14.85 12.24
C LEU A 123 -3.26 -16.08 13.06
N VAL A 124 -1.98 -16.21 13.42
CA VAL A 124 -1.48 -17.31 14.26
C VAL A 124 -2.11 -17.24 15.65
N SER A 125 -2.17 -16.05 16.24
CA SER A 125 -2.75 -15.84 17.57
C SER A 125 -4.25 -16.18 17.60
N ASP A 126 -5.02 -15.74 16.60
CA ASP A 126 -6.44 -16.07 16.47
C ASP A 126 -6.66 -17.59 16.28
N ALA A 127 -5.84 -18.25 15.45
CA ALA A 127 -5.91 -19.69 15.26
C ALA A 127 -5.63 -20.46 16.57
N ALA A 128 -4.60 -20.06 17.33
CA ALA A 128 -4.26 -20.66 18.62
C ALA A 128 -5.36 -20.45 19.67
N LEU A 129 -5.91 -19.24 19.78
CA LEU A 129 -7.00 -18.96 20.72
C LEU A 129 -8.28 -19.74 20.37
N ARG A 130 -8.58 -19.90 19.08
CA ARG A 130 -9.71 -20.73 18.62
C ARG A 130 -9.48 -22.20 18.96
N SER A 131 -8.31 -22.76 18.69
CA SER A 131 -8.03 -24.17 18.95
C SER A 131 -8.18 -24.52 20.43
N LEU A 132 -7.70 -23.66 21.34
CA LEU A 132 -7.87 -23.82 22.79
C LEU A 132 -9.35 -23.79 23.21
N ARG A 133 -10.17 -22.90 22.64
CA ARG A 133 -11.62 -22.82 22.93
C ARG A 133 -12.39 -24.06 22.46
N PHE A 134 -12.00 -24.64 21.32
CA PHE A 134 -12.63 -25.87 20.81
C PHE A 134 -12.16 -27.12 21.57
N ALA A 135 -10.89 -27.18 21.98
CA ALA A 135 -10.36 -28.26 22.81
C ALA A 135 -11.06 -28.33 24.18
N GLY A 136 -11.34 -27.18 24.81
CA GLY A 136 -12.10 -27.12 26.08
C GLY A 136 -13.58 -27.55 25.97
N ARG A 137 -14.20 -27.47 24.79
CA ARG A 137 -15.59 -27.89 24.55
C ARG A 137 -15.75 -29.38 24.27
N GLY A 138 -14.69 -30.08 23.84
CA GLY A 138 -14.72 -31.53 23.58
C GLY A 138 -14.65 -32.40 24.84
N ALA A 139 -14.06 -31.89 25.93
CA ALA A 139 -13.84 -32.65 27.16
C ALA A 139 -15.09 -32.82 28.06
N GLY A 140 -16.21 -32.17 27.73
CA GLY A 140 -17.43 -32.17 28.56
C GLY A 140 -18.47 -33.24 28.24
N ARG A 141 -18.27 -34.08 27.21
CA ARG A 141 -19.29 -35.01 26.69
C ARG A 141 -18.92 -36.47 26.97
N GLY A 142 -18.69 -36.79 28.25
CA GLY A 142 -18.24 -38.13 28.67
C GLY A 142 -18.56 -38.48 30.11
N ARG A 143 -19.73 -38.08 30.65
CA ARG A 143 -20.19 -38.61 31.96
C ARG A 143 -21.72 -38.52 32.08
N GLY A 144 -22.42 -39.50 31.52
CA GLY A 144 -23.87 -39.60 31.67
C GLY A 144 -24.39 -40.96 31.22
N GLY A 145 -24.15 -41.99 32.04
CA GLY A 145 -24.74 -43.31 31.74
C GLY A 145 -24.21 -44.45 32.59
N ARG A 146 -24.58 -44.49 33.88
CA ARG A 146 -24.84 -45.77 34.59
C ARG A 146 -25.61 -45.51 35.88
N LYS A 147 -26.93 -45.65 35.83
CA LYS A 147 -27.76 -45.97 37.00
C LYS A 147 -27.96 -47.49 36.95
N GLY A 148 -27.42 -48.18 37.95
CA GLY A 148 -27.80 -49.54 38.32
C GLY A 148 -28.62 -49.46 39.60
#